data_AF-A0A3L7PZY0-F1
#
_entry.id   AF-A0A3L7PZY0-F1
#
_cell.length_a   1.000
_cell.length_b   1.000
_cell.length_c   1.000
_cell.angle_alpha   90.00
_cell.angle_beta   90.00
_cell.angle_gamma   90.00
#
_symmetry.space_group_name_H-M   'P 1'
#
loop_
_entity.id
_entity.type
_entity.pdbx_description
1 polymer ?
#
loop_
_entity_poly.entity_id
_entity_poly.type
_entity_poly.pdbx_seq_one_letter_code
_entity_poly.pdbx_strand_id
1 'polypeptide(L)' 'MNPPDGDVITFAQGDIAMWIDSGTLHLKCVTKQGDPVELNADEVAELLQAIGQLVREMG' A
#
# COMPACT_ATOMS: atom_id res chain seq x y z
N MET A 1 1.96 11.66 -8.07
CA MET A 1 0.51 11.41 -8.01
C MET A 1 0.10 11.19 -6.56
N ASN A 2 -0.99 11.81 -6.12
CA ASN A 2 -1.63 11.49 -4.83
C ASN A 2 -2.69 10.42 -5.08
N PRO A 3 -2.94 9.50 -4.13
CA PRO A 3 -3.98 8.51 -4.30
C PRO A 3 -5.35 9.19 -4.45
N PRO A 4 -6.24 8.66 -5.32
CA PRO A 4 -7.61 9.15 -5.45
C PRO A 4 -8.42 8.88 -4.17
N ASP A 5 -9.61 9.48 -4.03
CA ASP A 5 -10.52 9.39 -2.87
C ASP A 5 -11.12 7.97 -2.64
N GLY A 6 -10.48 6.90 -3.11
CA GLY A 6 -10.89 5.51 -2.90
C GLY A 6 -10.35 4.90 -1.60
N ASP A 7 -10.61 3.61 -1.39
CA ASP A 7 -10.10 2.84 -0.25
C ASP A 7 -8.57 2.71 -0.33
N VAL A 8 -7.88 3.58 0.40
CA VAL A 8 -6.42 3.57 0.54
C VAL A 8 -6.05 2.79 1.79
N ILE A 9 -5.22 1.76 1.63
CA ILE A 9 -4.64 1.05 2.78
C ILE A 9 -3.24 1.59 3.04
N THR A 10 -2.95 1.97 4.28
CA THR A 10 -1.66 2.53 4.69
C THR A 10 -0.95 1.66 5.73
N PHE A 11 0.37 1.49 5.58
CA PHE A 11 1.24 0.71 6.47
C PHE A 11 2.46 1.51 6.92
N ALA A 12 3.24 0.96 7.86
CA ALA A 12 4.46 1.57 8.38
C ALA A 12 4.21 3.03 8.81
N GLN A 13 3.18 3.24 9.65
CA GLN A 13 2.76 4.55 10.14
C GLN A 13 2.39 5.57 9.04
N GLY A 14 1.98 5.09 7.86
CA GLY A 14 1.60 5.94 6.72
C GLY A 14 2.72 6.13 5.69
N ASP A 15 3.88 5.49 5.88
CA ASP A 15 5.00 5.57 4.95
C ASP A 15 4.78 4.75 3.67
N ILE A 16 3.83 3.83 3.66
CA ILE A 16 3.39 3.10 2.46
C ILE A 16 1.89 3.30 2.28
N ALA A 17 1.48 3.63 1.06
CA ALA A 17 0.09 3.71 0.63
C ALA A 17 -0.17 2.80 -0.57
N MET A 18 -1.28 2.07 -0.54
CA MET A 18 -1.75 1.22 -1.62
C MET A 18 -3.22 1.49 -1.96
N TRP A 19 -3.56 1.39 -3.25
CA TRP A 19 -4.94 1.53 -3.73
C TRP A 19 -5.13 0.81 -5.07
N ILE A 20 -6.38 0.52 -5.42
CA ILE A 20 -6.76 0.05 -6.76
C ILE A 20 -7.30 1.22 -7.57
N ASP A 21 -6.80 1.37 -8.79
CA ASP A 21 -7.40 2.24 -9.79
C ASP A 21 -7.54 1.47 -11.10
N SER A 22 -8.77 1.39 -11.62
CA SER A 22 -9.05 0.79 -12.94
C SER A 22 -8.48 -0.62 -13.12
N GLY A 23 -8.56 -1.46 -12.08
CA GLY A 23 -8.04 -2.84 -12.10
C GLY A 23 -6.51 -2.95 -12.00
N THR A 24 -5.82 -1.87 -11.62
CA THR A 24 -4.38 -1.87 -11.37
C THR A 24 -4.11 -1.59 -9.89
N LEU A 25 -3.25 -2.40 -9.27
CA LEU A 25 -2.73 -2.15 -7.93
C LEU A 25 -1.61 -1.12 -7.99
N HIS A 26 -1.78 -0.02 -7.26
CA HIS A 26 -0.76 0.99 -7.05
C HIS A 26 -0.16 0.85 -5.66
N LEU A 27 1.17 0.95 -5.56
CA LEU A 27 1.93 1.00 -4.32
C LEU A 27 2.87 2.20 -4.36
N LYS A 28 2.86 3.01 -3.30
CA LYS A 28 3.69 4.20 -3.19
C LYS A 28 4.29 4.31 -1.80
N CYS A 29 5.61 4.52 -1.74
CA CYS A 29 6.26 5.01 -0.54
C CYS A 29 6.04 6.52 -0.41
N VAL A 30 5.59 6.97 0.76
CA VAL A 30 5.19 8.35 1.07
C VAL A 30 6.27 9.08 1.89
N THR A 31 7.47 8.51 1.99
CA THR A 31 8.57 9.09 2.77
C THR A 31 8.93 10.48 2.25
N LYS A 32 9.05 11.46 3.17
CA LYS A 32 9.29 12.87 2.81
C LYS A 32 10.65 13.11 2.13
N GLN A 33 11.58 12.18 2.28
CA GLN A 33 12.99 12.35 1.91
C GLN A 33 13.46 11.35 0.84
N GLY A 34 12.58 10.45 0.38
CA GLY A 34 12.96 9.38 -0.55
C GLY A 34 13.76 8.25 0.09
N ASP A 35 13.84 8.24 1.42
CA ASP A 35 14.43 7.14 2.17
C ASP A 35 13.63 5.85 1.91
N PRO A 36 14.32 4.69 1.82
CA PRO A 36 13.66 3.42 1.69
C PRO A 36 12.81 3.15 2.94
N VAL A 37 11.61 2.60 2.73
CA VAL A 37 10.82 2.07 3.85
C VAL A 37 11.38 0.68 4.15
N GLU A 38 11.97 0.53 5.33
CA GLU A 38 12.36 -0.76 5.85
C GLU A 38 11.17 -1.39 6.58
N LEU A 39 10.86 -2.64 6.25
CA LEU A 39 9.79 -3.41 6.87
C LEU A 39 10.38 -4.57 7.65
N ASN A 40 9.93 -4.76 8.88
CA ASN A 40 10.19 -5.97 9.63
C ASN A 40 9.27 -7.12 9.17
N ALA A 41 9.49 -8.32 9.72
CA ALA A 41 8.76 -9.51 9.29
C ALA A 41 7.23 -9.42 9.49
N ASP A 42 6.78 -8.79 10.57
CA ASP A 42 5.35 -8.63 10.87
C ASP A 42 4.70 -7.63 9.89
N GLU A 43 5.39 -6.52 9.61
CA GLU A 43 4.96 -5.52 8.64
C GLU A 43 4.90 -6.08 7.20
N VAL A 44 5.81 -6.99 6.84
CA VAL A 44 5.75 -7.73 5.58
C VAL A 44 4.52 -8.64 5.52
N ALA A 45 4.19 -9.32 6.62
CA ALA A 45 3.01 -10.18 6.67
C ALA A 45 1.71 -9.36 6.52
N GLU A 46 1.62 -8.21 7.18
CA GLU A 46 0.51 -7.27 7.04
C GLU A 46 0.36 -6.77 5.60
N LEU A 47 1.47 -6.39 4.96
CA LEU A 47 1.50 -5.96 3.56
C LEU A 47 0.95 -7.06 2.63
N LEU A 48 1.40 -8.30 2.79
CA LEU A 48 0.97 -9.42 1.97
C LEU A 48 -0.51 -9.76 2.15
N GLN A 49 -1.02 -9.69 3.39
CA GLN A 49 -2.45 -9.89 3.66
C GLN A 49 -3.30 -8.82 2.98
N ALA A 50 -2.87 -7.56 3.05
CA ALA A 50 -3.58 -6.45 2.44
C ALA A 50 -3.60 -6.54 0.91
N ILE A 51 -2.47 -6.90 0.29
CA ILE A 51 -2.42 -7.18 -1.16
C ILE A 51 -3.40 -8.31 -1.51
N GLY A 52 -3.42 -9.38 -0.71
CA GLY A 52 -4.35 -10.49 -0.90
C GLY A 52 -5.82 -10.08 -0.81
N GLN A 53 -6.17 -9.15 0.08
CA GLN A 53 -7.50 -8.57 0.17
C GLN A 53 -7.84 -7.75 -1.09
N LEU A 54 -6.96 -6.82 -1.47
CA LEU A 54 -7.18 -5.95 -2.63
C LEU A 54 -7.35 -6.76 -3.93
N VAL A 55 -6.54 -7.81 -4.13
CA VAL A 55 -6.67 -8.70 -5.29
C VAL A 55 -8.02 -9.41 -5.34
N ARG A 56 -8.62 -9.75 -4.18
CA ARG A 56 -9.97 -10.34 -4.13
C ARG A 56 -11.05 -9.32 -4.46
N GLU A 57 -10.85 -8.05 -4.14
CA GLU A 57 -11.78 -6.97 -4.45
C GLU A 57 -11.72 -6.56 -5.94
N MET A 58 -10.61 -6.89 -6.63
CA MET A 58 -10.45 -6.66 -8.07
C MET A 58 -11.19 -7.68 -8.96
N GLY A 59 -11.64 -8.80 -8.42
CA GLY A 59 -12.33 -9.89 -9.13
C GLY A 59 -13.74 -10.14 -8.62
#